data_AF-A0A177EMY3-F1
#
_entry.id   AF-A0A177EMY3-F1
#
_cell.length_a   1.000
_cell.length_b   1.000
_cell.length_c   1.000
_cell.angle_alpha   90.00
_cell.angle_beta   90.00
_cell.angle_gamma   90.00
#
_symmetry.space_group_name_H-M   'P 1'
#
loop_
_entity.id
_entity.type
_entity.pdbx_description
1 polymer ?
#
loop_
_entity_poly.entity_id
_entity_poly.type
_entity_poly.pdbx_seq_one_letter_code
_entity_poly.pdbx_strand_id
1 'polypeptide(L)'
;MIMKLLIMMYTVCARLELSDIRNICESPFSISENILINQSGPLNPLRTYIMHKSSYMYNKRLFSQGIDTDYSMKKGAKSTDSEHFYIYTRNPENDKAYKSSNARCRYTPSYLYYYHKTMIYMFPCENNNLSIEPCRNGSFTRFLRAHCNKVDSLYLLASLLLLSEGIEVPIAIEKNIHNGERILLKFDFDEFSFIDLPLWLESIVPKETNQQMHDTNSVSEEIDLYIHQENIMHEVGRIMVYQKEAEQIVQFFKSLCREPFLSDLSNCREPSGRQEFNMGYFLESPRFLIQSYIFEYIDSIEQYKLFLNSVHVLLDKLLYYIKASEEGKAWITRTINFCFIDVNDLYIDPKRNLVIDTCALKYKIDNEAILPFTSIEMVPSYTRVPENIPKNSEDPIQDELLQYSDHVETMLLNLLTCLTYNPETNLCSTEHMHGASTALIEFFNKYSVTTESASQTKHRDWCKVVSRLNNLNIKYVRESRTELCGGLKNTLYVIYELFSENADIRNIIENVINLSYNTGTETERVDSIKELFLNILTCLASSHKISIESSTLEYLPGESWL
;
A
#
# COMPACT_ATOMS: atom_id res chain seq x y z
N MET A 1 7.70 13.29 -19.34
CA MET A 1 7.74 13.14 -17.87
C MET A 1 6.44 12.57 -17.31
N ILE A 2 5.28 13.14 -17.66
CA ILE A 2 3.93 12.65 -17.25
C ILE A 2 3.69 11.18 -17.65
N MET A 3 4.12 10.75 -18.84
CA MET A 3 3.97 9.34 -19.27
C MET A 3 4.94 8.36 -18.58
N LYS A 4 6.16 8.78 -18.25
CA LYS A 4 7.06 7.99 -17.38
C LYS A 4 6.53 7.93 -15.94
N LEU A 5 5.83 8.98 -15.48
CA LEU A 5 5.08 8.98 -14.22
C LEU A 5 3.86 8.05 -14.26
N LEU A 6 3.14 7.98 -15.39
CA LEU A 6 2.00 7.07 -15.60
C LEU A 6 2.40 5.59 -15.68
N ILE A 7 3.60 5.30 -16.21
CA ILE A 7 4.14 3.93 -16.34
C ILE A 7 4.88 3.48 -15.06
N MET A 8 5.26 4.40 -14.16
CA MET A 8 5.99 4.08 -12.92
C MET A 8 5.10 4.19 -11.66
N MET A 9 3.81 3.88 -11.75
CA MET A 9 2.90 3.92 -10.60
C MET A 9 2.95 2.59 -9.83
N TYR A 10 3.99 2.43 -9.04
CA TYR A 10 4.16 1.24 -8.20
C TYR A 10 4.68 1.68 -6.82
N THR A 11 3.80 1.84 -5.81
CA THR A 11 3.97 1.40 -4.40
C THR A 11 2.90 1.97 -3.42
N VAL A 12 2.23 1.10 -2.66
CA VAL A 12 0.90 1.30 -2.02
C VAL A 12 0.91 1.82 -0.58
N CYS A 13 -0.01 2.74 -0.24
CA CYS A 13 -1.05 2.67 0.81
C CYS A 13 -1.60 4.06 1.16
N ALA A 14 -2.84 4.10 1.67
CA ALA A 14 -3.42 5.27 2.32
C ALA A 14 -2.59 5.59 3.58
N ARG A 15 -2.07 6.81 3.67
CA ARG A 15 -1.12 7.21 4.71
C ARG A 15 -1.62 8.48 5.39
N LEU A 16 -1.26 8.61 6.67
CA LEU A 16 -1.39 9.89 7.37
C LEU A 16 -0.59 10.96 6.64
N GLU A 17 -1.25 12.07 6.32
CA GLU A 17 -0.57 13.22 5.75
C GLU A 17 0.32 13.90 6.79
N LEU A 18 1.27 14.73 6.35
CA LEU A 18 2.12 15.46 7.28
C LEU A 18 1.32 16.40 8.22
N SER A 19 0.20 16.94 7.74
CA SER A 19 -0.79 17.68 8.55
C SER A 19 -1.41 16.81 9.64
N ASP A 20 -1.78 15.58 9.31
CA ASP A 20 -2.35 14.61 10.24
C ASP A 20 -1.31 14.16 11.27
N ILE A 21 -0.08 13.88 10.83
CA ILE A 21 1.08 13.59 11.69
C ILE A 21 1.30 14.72 12.68
N ARG A 22 1.22 15.97 12.22
CA ARG A 22 1.32 17.13 13.09
C ARG A 22 0.19 17.18 14.11
N ASN A 23 -1.04 16.97 13.67
CA ASN A 23 -2.20 16.91 14.57
C ASN A 23 -2.01 15.83 15.65
N ILE A 24 -1.59 14.64 15.26
CA ILE A 24 -1.34 13.50 16.16
C ILE A 24 -0.22 13.82 17.17
N CYS A 25 0.86 14.47 16.74
CA CYS A 25 1.97 14.83 17.62
C CYS A 25 1.64 15.99 18.59
N GLU A 26 0.73 16.89 18.21
CA GLU A 26 0.37 18.10 18.99
C GLU A 26 -0.91 17.92 19.82
N SER A 27 -1.72 16.90 19.53
CA SER A 27 -3.00 16.66 20.22
C SER A 27 -2.90 15.56 21.28
N PRO A 28 -3.48 15.77 22.47
CA PRO A 28 -3.72 14.69 23.42
C PRO A 28 -4.64 13.61 22.81
N PHE A 29 -4.49 12.38 23.28
CA PHE A 29 -5.40 11.28 22.95
C PHE A 29 -6.34 10.98 24.14
N SER A 30 -7.41 10.24 23.88
CA SER A 30 -8.62 10.25 24.73
C SER A 30 -8.46 9.75 26.17
N ILE A 31 -7.35 9.08 26.52
CA ILE A 31 -7.13 8.54 27.87
C ILE A 31 -6.67 9.63 28.86
N SER A 32 -5.97 10.66 28.39
CA SER A 32 -5.52 11.75 29.25
C SER A 32 -5.29 13.03 28.46
N GLU A 33 -5.93 14.12 28.89
CA GLU A 33 -5.78 15.45 28.29
C GLU A 33 -4.36 16.01 28.41
N ASN A 34 -3.52 15.42 29.27
CA ASN A 34 -2.15 15.87 29.53
C ASN A 34 -1.08 14.94 28.98
N ILE A 35 -1.42 13.89 28.21
CA ILE A 35 -0.42 12.98 27.65
C ILE A 35 -0.30 13.18 26.14
N LEU A 36 0.93 13.42 25.68
CA LEU A 36 1.30 13.46 24.26
C LEU A 36 2.21 12.28 23.90
N ILE A 37 2.36 12.08 22.60
CA ILE A 37 3.41 11.20 22.07
C ILE A 37 4.77 11.83 22.35
N ASN A 38 5.71 11.03 22.82
CA ASN A 38 7.09 11.45 22.89
C ASN A 38 7.68 11.52 21.47
N GLN A 39 8.08 12.71 21.02
CA GLN A 39 8.61 12.92 19.66
C GLN A 39 9.88 12.10 19.34
N SER A 40 10.61 11.63 20.36
CA SER A 40 11.78 10.75 20.19
C SER A 40 11.43 9.26 20.29
N GLY A 41 10.16 8.95 20.54
CA GLY A 41 9.65 7.61 20.80
C GLY A 41 9.23 6.82 19.56
N PRO A 42 8.89 5.53 19.74
CA PRO A 42 8.52 4.61 18.67
C PRO A 42 7.12 4.85 18.10
N LEU A 43 6.30 5.65 18.80
CA LEU A 43 4.94 6.02 18.39
C LEU A 43 4.88 7.30 17.55
N ASN A 44 6.02 7.94 17.25
CA ASN A 44 6.03 9.15 16.43
C ASN A 44 5.96 8.79 14.92
N PRO A 45 4.85 9.08 14.22
CA PRO A 45 4.70 8.74 12.81
C PRO A 45 5.57 9.60 11.87
N LEU A 46 6.13 10.72 12.33
CA LEU A 46 7.06 11.53 11.50
C LEU A 46 8.28 10.71 11.08
N ARG A 47 8.79 9.88 11.97
CA ARG A 47 9.98 9.07 11.70
C ARG A 47 9.74 8.08 10.57
N THR A 48 8.63 7.35 10.63
CA THR A 48 8.22 6.39 9.60
C THR A 48 7.89 7.10 8.29
N TYR A 49 7.26 8.27 8.35
CA TYR A 49 7.04 9.13 7.18
C TYR A 49 8.36 9.48 6.47
N ILE A 50 9.39 9.91 7.20
CA ILE A 50 10.70 10.23 6.61
C ILE A 50 11.36 8.99 6.00
N MET A 51 11.33 7.85 6.69
CA MET A 51 11.89 6.59 6.20
C MET A 51 11.18 6.10 4.94
N HIS A 52 9.86 6.27 4.89
CA HIS A 52 9.03 5.97 3.73
C HIS A 52 9.40 6.85 2.54
N LYS A 53 9.45 8.18 2.72
CA LYS A 53 9.90 9.12 1.68
C LYS A 53 11.33 8.88 1.21
N SER A 54 12.14 8.24 2.03
CA SER A 54 13.51 7.84 1.69
C SER A 54 13.60 6.45 1.06
N SER A 55 12.47 5.78 0.81
CA SER A 55 12.37 4.45 0.18
C SER A 55 13.12 3.34 0.95
N TYR A 56 13.20 3.43 2.29
CA TYR A 56 13.98 2.48 3.09
C TYR A 56 13.43 1.06 3.00
N MET A 57 12.12 0.90 3.14
CA MET A 57 11.49 -0.43 3.07
C MET A 57 11.56 -1.01 1.66
N TYR A 58 11.33 -0.19 0.63
CA TYR A 58 11.49 -0.60 -0.77
C TYR A 58 12.90 -1.13 -1.04
N ASN A 59 13.91 -0.35 -0.68
CA ASN A 59 15.30 -0.73 -0.89
C ASN A 59 15.66 -1.99 -0.10
N LYS A 60 15.15 -2.11 1.13
CA LYS A 60 15.36 -3.28 1.96
C LYS A 60 14.72 -4.53 1.35
N ARG A 61 13.47 -4.44 0.89
CA ARG A 61 12.72 -5.57 0.35
C ARG A 61 13.27 -6.07 -0.98
N LEU A 62 13.81 -5.18 -1.82
CA LEU A 62 14.21 -5.52 -3.18
C LEU A 62 15.71 -5.71 -3.39
N PHE A 63 16.57 -5.17 -2.52
CA PHE A 63 18.03 -5.20 -2.72
C PHE A 63 18.81 -5.79 -1.53
N SER A 64 18.16 -6.21 -0.45
CA SER A 64 18.87 -6.80 0.69
C SER A 64 19.39 -8.20 0.36
N GLN A 65 20.63 -8.49 0.79
CA GLN A 65 21.23 -9.83 0.77
C GLN A 65 20.46 -10.89 1.59
N GLY A 66 19.54 -10.45 2.45
CA GLY A 66 18.66 -11.33 3.21
C GLY A 66 17.48 -11.89 2.41
N ILE A 67 17.34 -11.46 1.16
CA ILE A 67 16.29 -11.89 0.23
C ILE A 67 16.92 -12.80 -0.82
N ASP A 68 16.39 -14.01 -0.91
CA ASP A 68 16.61 -14.95 -1.99
C ASP A 68 15.68 -14.56 -3.14
N THR A 69 16.22 -13.78 -4.07
CA THR A 69 15.44 -13.16 -5.15
C THR A 69 15.04 -14.19 -6.20
N ASP A 70 13.75 -14.25 -6.53
CA ASP A 70 13.27 -15.09 -7.63
C ASP A 70 13.44 -14.37 -8.98
N TYR A 71 14.24 -14.97 -9.85
CA TYR A 71 14.48 -14.46 -11.19
C TYR A 71 14.76 -15.60 -12.17
N SER A 72 14.52 -15.34 -13.45
CA SER A 72 14.94 -16.19 -14.54
C SER A 72 15.79 -15.39 -15.53
N MET A 73 16.73 -16.08 -16.17
CA MET A 73 17.57 -15.52 -17.22
C MET A 73 17.51 -16.45 -18.42
N LYS A 74 16.90 -15.99 -19.51
CA LYS A 74 16.71 -16.78 -20.74
C LYS A 74 17.48 -16.14 -21.89
N LYS A 75 18.11 -16.94 -22.75
CA LYS A 75 18.76 -16.41 -23.97
C LYS A 75 17.68 -15.86 -24.89
N GLY A 76 17.78 -14.58 -25.26
CA GLY A 76 16.84 -13.90 -26.13
C GLY A 76 17.00 -14.36 -27.59
N ALA A 77 15.89 -14.39 -28.32
CA ALA A 77 15.85 -14.83 -29.73
C ALA A 77 16.75 -14.02 -30.66
N LYS A 78 17.10 -12.78 -30.28
CA LYS A 78 18.01 -11.88 -31.02
C LYS A 78 19.50 -12.24 -30.88
N SER A 79 19.83 -13.26 -30.09
CA SER A 79 21.23 -13.67 -29.90
C SER A 79 21.82 -14.27 -31.18
N THR A 80 23.03 -13.85 -31.50
CA THR A 80 23.87 -14.42 -32.58
C THR A 80 25.01 -15.23 -31.99
N ASP A 81 25.84 -15.84 -32.85
CA ASP A 81 27.04 -16.58 -32.41
C ASP A 81 28.09 -15.65 -31.77
N SER A 82 28.11 -14.36 -32.14
CA SER A 82 29.03 -13.35 -31.59
C SER A 82 28.43 -12.50 -30.48
N GLU A 83 27.12 -12.30 -30.45
CA GLU A 83 26.44 -11.44 -29.47
C GLU A 83 25.30 -12.18 -28.76
N HIS A 84 25.40 -12.26 -27.44
CA HIS A 84 24.44 -12.96 -26.60
C HIS A 84 23.54 -11.96 -25.89
N PHE A 85 22.25 -11.96 -26.21
CA PHE A 85 21.24 -11.19 -25.50
C PHE A 85 20.53 -12.09 -24.51
N TYR A 86 20.36 -11.62 -23.28
CA TYR A 86 19.60 -12.34 -22.25
C TYR A 86 18.40 -11.51 -21.83
N ILE A 87 17.25 -12.17 -21.70
CA ILE A 87 16.05 -11.64 -21.09
C ILE A 87 16.14 -11.98 -19.61
N TYR A 88 16.17 -10.93 -18.79
CA TYR A 88 16.11 -11.03 -17.34
C TYR A 88 14.68 -10.75 -16.90
N THR A 89 14.06 -11.72 -16.23
CA THR A 89 12.71 -11.59 -15.67
C THR A 89 12.79 -11.80 -14.17
N ARG A 90 12.27 -10.86 -13.39
CA ARG A 90 12.21 -10.93 -11.92
C ARG A 90 10.77 -11.19 -11.49
N ASN A 91 10.56 -12.05 -10.50
CA ASN A 91 9.24 -12.30 -9.91
C ASN A 91 9.28 -12.08 -8.38
N PRO A 92 9.25 -10.82 -7.90
CA PRO A 92 9.37 -10.50 -6.47
C PRO A 92 8.35 -11.18 -5.54
N GLU A 93 7.22 -11.62 -6.12
CA GLU A 93 6.17 -12.42 -5.47
C GLU A 93 6.68 -13.72 -4.88
N ASN A 94 7.63 -14.34 -5.58
CA ASN A 94 8.20 -15.64 -5.26
C ASN A 94 9.48 -15.55 -4.43
N ASP A 95 9.92 -14.32 -4.10
CA ASP A 95 11.08 -14.08 -3.25
C ASP A 95 10.94 -14.82 -1.92
N LYS A 96 12.06 -15.35 -1.43
CA LYS A 96 12.12 -16.07 -0.15
C LYS A 96 13.13 -15.41 0.77
N ALA A 97 13.04 -15.72 2.06
CA ALA A 97 14.09 -15.36 2.99
C ALA A 97 15.33 -16.21 2.72
N TYR A 98 16.48 -15.56 2.55
CA TYR A 98 17.74 -16.23 2.33
C TYR A 98 18.16 -17.02 3.58
N LYS A 99 18.50 -18.30 3.39
CA LYS A 99 18.98 -19.18 4.47
C LYS A 99 20.50 -19.10 4.56
N SER A 100 21.00 -18.18 5.38
CA SER A 100 22.44 -18.09 5.65
C SER A 100 22.91 -19.24 6.57
N SER A 101 24.08 -19.81 6.27
CA SER A 101 24.78 -20.78 7.12
C SER A 101 25.97 -20.17 7.88
N ASN A 102 26.24 -18.86 7.70
CA ASN A 102 27.48 -18.26 8.15
C ASN A 102 27.41 -17.78 9.61
N ALA A 103 28.05 -18.51 10.53
CA ALA A 103 28.08 -18.24 11.96
C ALA A 103 28.88 -16.98 12.38
N ARG A 104 29.51 -16.26 11.43
CA ARG A 104 30.29 -15.02 11.70
C ARG A 104 29.47 -13.73 11.57
N CYS A 105 28.14 -13.84 11.45
CA CYS A 105 27.28 -12.67 11.32
C CYS A 105 27.04 -12.02 12.70
N ARG A 106 26.78 -10.71 12.72
CA ARG A 106 26.35 -9.96 13.91
C ARG A 106 25.09 -10.55 14.54
N TYR A 107 24.28 -11.20 13.73
CA TYR A 107 23.00 -11.78 14.11
C TYR A 107 23.04 -13.29 14.01
N THR A 108 22.21 -13.97 14.79
CA THR A 108 22.01 -15.40 14.58
C THR A 108 21.41 -15.65 13.18
N PRO A 109 21.85 -16.70 12.46
CA PRO A 109 21.31 -17.00 11.13
C PRO A 109 19.80 -17.24 11.12
N SER A 110 19.26 -17.82 12.21
CA SER A 110 17.82 -18.02 12.39
C SER A 110 17.08 -16.69 12.54
N TYR A 111 17.61 -15.73 13.30
CA TYR A 111 17.00 -14.41 13.43
C TYR A 111 16.84 -13.73 12.07
N LEU A 112 17.92 -13.63 11.28
CA LEU A 112 17.87 -13.00 9.96
C LEU A 112 16.87 -13.70 9.03
N TYR A 113 16.87 -15.04 9.03
CA TYR A 113 15.92 -15.78 8.22
C TYR A 113 14.46 -15.46 8.59
N TYR A 114 14.10 -15.48 9.87
CA TYR A 114 12.73 -15.18 10.29
C TYR A 114 12.38 -13.70 10.16
N TYR A 115 13.34 -12.79 10.36
CA TYR A 115 13.16 -11.36 10.11
C TYR A 115 12.81 -11.09 8.65
N HIS A 116 13.63 -11.55 7.70
CA HIS A 116 13.36 -11.34 6.28
C HIS A 116 12.11 -12.08 5.80
N LYS A 117 11.81 -13.25 6.37
CA LYS A 117 10.55 -13.96 6.09
C LYS A 117 9.33 -13.16 6.54
N THR A 118 9.38 -12.60 7.75
CA THR A 118 8.34 -11.74 8.30
C THR A 118 8.21 -10.46 7.47
N MET A 119 9.33 -9.87 7.04
CA MET A 119 9.33 -8.71 6.14
C MET A 119 8.65 -9.01 4.80
N ILE A 120 8.86 -10.18 4.20
CA ILE A 120 8.17 -10.61 2.96
C ILE A 120 6.66 -10.75 3.18
N TYR A 121 6.23 -11.22 4.36
CA TYR A 121 4.79 -11.34 4.67
C TYR A 121 4.13 -10.00 4.96
N MET A 122 4.81 -9.11 5.68
CA MET A 122 4.30 -7.78 6.01
C MET A 122 4.37 -6.82 4.81
N PHE A 123 5.35 -6.99 3.92
CA PHE A 123 5.58 -6.17 2.74
C PHE A 123 5.73 -7.06 1.48
N PRO A 124 4.62 -7.68 1.03
CA PRO A 124 4.60 -8.44 -0.20
C PRO A 124 4.82 -7.54 -1.42
N CYS A 125 5.37 -8.12 -2.48
CA CYS A 125 5.61 -7.42 -3.73
C CYS A 125 4.92 -8.20 -4.85
N GLU A 126 3.69 -7.81 -5.18
CA GLU A 126 2.86 -8.45 -6.22
C GLU A 126 2.80 -7.58 -7.47
N ASN A 127 2.95 -8.18 -8.65
CA ASN A 127 3.05 -7.50 -9.95
C ASN A 127 4.11 -6.39 -9.96
N ASN A 128 5.29 -6.67 -9.38
CA ASN A 128 6.37 -5.71 -9.16
C ASN A 128 6.00 -4.49 -8.30
N ASN A 129 4.88 -4.56 -7.57
CA ASN A 129 4.41 -3.51 -6.70
C ASN A 129 4.57 -3.88 -5.22
N LEU A 130 5.41 -3.14 -4.50
CA LEU A 130 5.52 -3.28 -3.05
C LEU A 130 4.31 -2.65 -2.37
N SER A 131 3.50 -3.48 -1.74
CA SER A 131 2.22 -3.11 -1.15
C SER A 131 1.98 -3.94 0.10
N ILE A 132 1.45 -3.35 1.17
CA ILE A 132 0.94 -4.19 2.25
C ILE A 132 -0.43 -4.79 1.91
N GLU A 133 -1.11 -4.39 0.84
CA GLU A 133 -2.42 -4.89 0.40
C GLU A 133 -2.29 -5.84 -0.80
N PRO A 134 -1.82 -7.10 -0.63
CA PRO A 134 -1.72 -8.07 -1.72
C PRO A 134 -3.10 -8.66 -2.09
N CYS A 135 -3.17 -9.26 -3.27
CA CYS A 135 -4.35 -9.97 -3.77
C CYS A 135 -4.58 -11.30 -3.03
N ARG A 136 -3.54 -11.92 -2.45
CA ARG A 136 -3.62 -13.25 -1.82
C ARG A 136 -4.50 -13.30 -0.56
N ASN A 137 -5.30 -14.37 -0.46
CA ASN A 137 -6.33 -14.55 0.57
C ASN A 137 -5.81 -14.84 1.99
N GLY A 138 -4.52 -15.17 2.13
CA GLY A 138 -3.88 -15.51 3.41
C GLY A 138 -2.98 -14.40 3.97
N SER A 139 -3.06 -13.19 3.44
CA SER A 139 -2.16 -12.10 3.79
C SER A 139 -2.43 -11.52 5.18
N PHE A 140 -1.37 -11.03 5.83
CA PHE A 140 -1.49 -10.43 7.15
C PHE A 140 -2.42 -9.20 7.16
N THR A 141 -2.33 -8.36 6.14
CA THR A 141 -3.15 -7.16 6.03
C THR A 141 -4.62 -7.52 5.86
N ARG A 142 -4.95 -8.50 5.02
CA ARG A 142 -6.32 -9.00 4.92
C ARG A 142 -6.81 -9.50 6.27
N PHE A 143 -6.00 -10.28 6.98
CA PHE A 143 -6.36 -10.75 8.32
C PHE A 143 -6.67 -9.60 9.29
N LEU A 144 -5.92 -8.49 9.24
CA LEU A 144 -6.22 -7.30 10.04
C LEU A 144 -7.48 -6.58 9.56
N ARG A 145 -7.67 -6.42 8.23
CA ARG A 145 -8.85 -5.75 7.64
C ARG A 145 -10.15 -6.50 7.95
N ALA A 146 -10.13 -7.83 7.95
CA ALA A 146 -11.27 -8.67 8.36
C ALA A 146 -11.74 -8.41 9.80
N HIS A 147 -10.86 -7.80 10.61
CA HIS A 147 -11.12 -7.47 11.99
C HIS A 147 -11.01 -5.96 12.27
N CYS A 148 -11.02 -5.10 11.26
CA CYS A 148 -10.80 -3.66 11.41
C CYS A 148 -11.85 -2.95 12.27
N ASN A 149 -13.08 -3.46 12.31
CA ASN A 149 -14.16 -2.93 13.16
C ASN A 149 -14.00 -3.31 14.64
N LYS A 150 -13.03 -4.19 14.96
CA LYS A 150 -12.68 -4.58 16.31
C LYS A 150 -11.38 -3.89 16.72
N VAL A 151 -11.37 -3.36 17.94
CA VAL A 151 -10.15 -2.81 18.55
C VAL A 151 -9.06 -3.89 18.71
N ASP A 152 -9.44 -5.18 18.70
CA ASP A 152 -8.54 -6.34 18.68
C ASP A 152 -7.41 -6.23 17.65
N SER A 153 -7.69 -5.74 16.43
CA SER A 153 -6.67 -5.56 15.39
C SER A 153 -5.61 -4.52 15.79
N LEU A 154 -6.03 -3.44 16.46
CA LEU A 154 -5.13 -2.42 17.01
C LEU A 154 -4.38 -2.94 18.24
N TYR A 155 -5.01 -3.76 19.09
CA TYR A 155 -4.32 -4.45 20.18
C TYR A 155 -3.28 -5.45 19.67
N LEU A 156 -3.53 -6.11 18.54
CA LEU A 156 -2.54 -6.96 17.89
C LEU A 156 -1.34 -6.14 17.41
N LEU A 157 -1.56 -5.05 16.68
CA LEU A 157 -0.48 -4.14 16.27
C LEU A 157 0.29 -3.59 17.47
N ALA A 158 -0.41 -3.21 18.55
CA ALA A 158 0.20 -2.74 19.80
C ALA A 158 1.06 -3.85 20.43
N SER A 159 0.57 -5.09 20.46
CA SER A 159 1.31 -6.24 20.98
C SER A 159 2.59 -6.50 20.20
N LEU A 160 2.52 -6.46 18.85
CA LEU A 160 3.70 -6.61 17.99
C LEU A 160 4.72 -5.48 18.21
N LEU A 161 4.24 -4.23 18.37
CA LEU A 161 5.10 -3.10 18.70
C LEU A 161 5.83 -3.32 20.03
N LEU A 162 5.10 -3.69 21.09
CA LEU A 162 5.71 -3.91 22.42
C LEU A 162 6.70 -5.09 22.43
N LEU A 163 6.38 -6.18 21.74
CA LEU A 163 7.30 -7.31 21.54
C LEU A 163 8.58 -6.88 20.79
N SER A 164 8.46 -5.96 19.82
CA SER A 164 9.61 -5.38 19.12
C SER A 164 10.49 -4.51 20.02
N GLU A 165 9.92 -3.96 21.10
CA GLU A 165 10.65 -3.24 22.15
C GLU A 165 11.27 -4.18 23.20
N GLY A 166 11.07 -5.49 23.06
CA GLY A 166 11.56 -6.49 24.02
C GLY A 166 10.70 -6.60 25.29
N ILE A 167 9.47 -6.09 25.27
CA ILE A 167 8.50 -6.29 26.35
C ILE A 167 7.74 -7.58 26.11
N GLU A 168 7.78 -8.51 27.07
CA GLU A 168 7.01 -9.74 26.97
C GLU A 168 5.50 -9.46 27.11
N VAL A 169 4.75 -9.80 26.07
CA VAL A 169 3.29 -9.70 26.02
C VAL A 169 2.71 -11.11 26.03
N PRO A 170 1.69 -11.42 26.86
CA PRO A 170 1.09 -12.75 26.96
C PRO A 170 0.15 -13.09 25.80
N ILE A 171 0.58 -12.80 24.56
CA ILE A 171 -0.13 -13.20 23.35
C ILE A 171 0.14 -14.68 23.05
N ALA A 172 -0.89 -15.42 22.68
CA ALA A 172 -0.83 -16.85 22.41
C ALA A 172 -1.56 -17.22 21.13
N ILE A 173 -1.13 -18.32 20.52
CA ILE A 173 -1.86 -18.98 19.44
C ILE A 173 -2.46 -20.23 20.06
N GLU A 174 -3.76 -20.19 20.29
CA GLU A 174 -4.49 -21.29 20.88
C GLU A 174 -4.95 -22.23 19.76
N LYS A 175 -4.67 -23.53 19.91
CA LYS A 175 -5.17 -24.58 19.02
C LYS A 175 -6.24 -25.35 19.77
N ASN A 176 -7.49 -24.93 19.62
CA ASN A 176 -8.63 -25.54 20.29
C ASN A 176 -9.45 -26.38 19.30
N ILE A 177 -9.72 -27.63 19.65
CA ILE A 177 -10.49 -28.58 18.82
C ILE A 177 -11.94 -28.08 18.59
N HIS A 178 -12.52 -27.37 19.54
CA HIS A 178 -13.93 -26.94 19.50
C HIS A 178 -14.14 -25.57 18.87
N ASN A 179 -13.25 -24.62 19.14
CA ASN A 179 -13.43 -23.25 18.70
C ASN A 179 -12.48 -22.87 17.53
N GLY A 180 -11.61 -23.79 17.07
CA GLY A 180 -10.61 -23.53 16.02
C GLY A 180 -9.38 -22.76 16.50
N GLU A 181 -8.37 -22.66 15.64
CA GLU A 181 -7.14 -21.90 15.91
C GLU A 181 -7.40 -20.39 15.95
N ARG A 182 -6.88 -19.72 16.98
CA ARG A 182 -7.04 -18.27 17.18
C ARG A 182 -5.79 -17.61 17.76
N ILE A 183 -5.67 -16.30 17.55
CA ILE A 183 -4.76 -15.43 18.29
C ILE A 183 -5.52 -14.90 19.51
N LEU A 184 -4.98 -15.14 20.70
CA LEU A 184 -5.59 -14.75 21.98
C LEU A 184 -4.62 -13.88 22.78
N LEU A 185 -5.12 -12.77 23.33
CA LEU A 185 -4.47 -12.02 24.40
C LEU A 185 -5.47 -11.83 25.53
N LYS A 186 -5.18 -12.46 26.65
CA LYS A 186 -5.98 -12.38 27.86
C LYS A 186 -5.06 -12.35 29.07
N PHE A 187 -5.38 -11.49 30.04
CA PHE A 187 -4.70 -11.47 31.33
C PHE A 187 -5.49 -12.31 32.33
N ASP A 188 -4.80 -13.05 33.20
CA ASP A 188 -5.44 -13.96 34.17
C ASP A 188 -6.37 -13.24 35.16
N PHE A 189 -6.19 -11.93 35.34
CA PHE A 189 -6.98 -11.10 36.24
C PHE A 189 -8.13 -10.35 35.55
N ASP A 190 -8.25 -10.44 34.22
CA ASP A 190 -9.32 -9.82 33.45
C ASP A 190 -10.34 -10.87 33.00
N GLU A 191 -11.63 -10.53 33.07
CA GLU A 191 -12.71 -11.42 32.64
C GLU A 191 -12.77 -11.55 31.11
N PHE A 192 -12.40 -10.48 30.39
CA PHE A 192 -12.44 -10.35 28.94
C PHE A 192 -11.06 -10.51 28.30
N SER A 193 -11.04 -10.94 27.04
CA SER A 193 -9.86 -10.94 26.18
C SER A 193 -9.72 -9.60 25.46
N PHE A 194 -8.49 -9.14 25.29
CA PHE A 194 -8.15 -7.96 24.50
C PHE A 194 -8.00 -8.28 23.01
N ILE A 195 -7.63 -9.53 22.70
CA ILE A 195 -7.55 -10.06 21.35
C ILE A 195 -8.21 -11.43 21.38
N ASP A 196 -9.24 -11.64 20.56
CA ASP A 196 -9.78 -12.96 20.21
C ASP A 196 -10.07 -12.98 18.70
N LEU A 197 -9.06 -13.38 17.94
CA LEU A 197 -9.09 -13.32 16.47
C LEU A 197 -8.95 -14.74 15.87
N PRO A 198 -9.97 -15.27 15.17
CA PRO A 198 -9.90 -16.57 14.52
C PRO A 198 -8.91 -16.54 13.35
N LEU A 199 -8.07 -17.59 13.24
CA LEU A 199 -7.09 -17.73 12.15
C LEU A 199 -7.68 -18.36 10.88
N TRP A 200 -8.93 -18.78 10.91
CA TRP A 200 -9.65 -19.26 9.73
C TRP A 200 -10.64 -18.20 9.29
N LEU A 201 -10.41 -17.64 8.10
CA LEU A 201 -11.30 -16.65 7.50
C LEU A 201 -11.94 -17.22 6.25
N GLU A 202 -13.21 -16.89 6.03
CA GLU A 202 -13.90 -17.23 4.79
C GLU A 202 -13.28 -16.44 3.62
N SER A 203 -13.09 -17.10 2.49
CA SER A 203 -12.68 -16.48 1.25
C SER A 203 -13.47 -17.03 0.08
N ILE A 204 -13.76 -16.14 -0.87
CA ILE A 204 -14.29 -16.52 -2.16
C ILE A 204 -13.15 -16.90 -3.09
N VAL A 205 -13.35 -17.98 -3.83
CA VAL A 205 -12.50 -18.44 -4.92
C VAL A 205 -13.39 -18.70 -6.14
N PRO A 206 -12.95 -18.40 -7.36
CA PRO A 206 -13.61 -18.91 -8.55
C PRO A 206 -13.66 -20.44 -8.52
N LYS A 207 -14.80 -21.08 -8.83
CA LYS A 207 -14.81 -22.52 -9.06
C LYS A 207 -14.06 -22.83 -10.35
N GLU A 208 -13.01 -23.64 -10.27
CA GLU A 208 -12.33 -24.16 -11.45
C GLU A 208 -13.25 -25.12 -12.22
N THR A 209 -13.61 -24.79 -13.46
CA THR A 209 -14.13 -25.79 -14.41
C THR A 209 -12.95 -26.56 -15.01
N ASN A 210 -12.90 -27.86 -14.74
CA ASN A 210 -11.99 -28.79 -15.41
C ASN A 210 -12.15 -28.69 -16.94
N GLN A 211 -11.20 -28.07 -17.65
CA GLN A 211 -11.08 -28.23 -19.10
C GLN A 211 -9.63 -28.55 -19.48
N GLN A 212 -9.50 -29.69 -20.16
CA GLN A 212 -8.27 -30.16 -20.78
C GLN A 212 -7.79 -29.16 -21.82
N MET A 213 -6.55 -28.69 -21.67
CA MET A 213 -5.84 -27.86 -22.63
C MET A 213 -5.71 -28.60 -23.98
N HIS A 214 -6.19 -27.98 -25.05
CA HIS A 214 -5.76 -28.28 -26.41
C HIS A 214 -4.90 -27.12 -26.93
N ASP A 215 -3.70 -27.45 -27.40
CA ASP A 215 -2.74 -26.51 -27.99
C ASP A 215 -3.33 -25.77 -29.20
N THR A 216 -3.37 -24.42 -29.20
CA THR A 216 -3.63 -23.62 -30.40
C THR A 216 -2.92 -22.26 -30.37
N ASN A 217 -2.35 -21.87 -31.53
CA ASN A 217 -1.41 -20.76 -31.73
C ASN A 217 -2.09 -19.53 -32.39
N SER A 218 -2.84 -18.70 -31.65
CA SER A 218 -3.25 -17.39 -32.16
C SER A 218 -3.40 -16.33 -31.06
N VAL A 219 -2.75 -15.17 -31.23
CA VAL A 219 -2.67 -14.05 -30.26
C VAL A 219 -4.04 -13.35 -30.07
N SER A 220 -4.93 -13.45 -31.05
CA SER A 220 -6.27 -12.86 -30.97
C SER A 220 -7.21 -13.70 -30.09
N GLU A 221 -7.01 -15.01 -30.02
CA GLU A 221 -7.81 -15.91 -29.18
C GLU A 221 -7.26 -16.00 -27.76
N GLU A 222 -5.98 -15.68 -27.50
CA GLU A 222 -5.43 -15.55 -26.14
C GLU A 222 -6.08 -14.43 -25.32
N ILE A 223 -6.39 -13.29 -25.95
CA ILE A 223 -7.10 -12.18 -25.30
C ILE A 223 -8.57 -12.56 -25.03
N ASP A 224 -9.22 -13.25 -25.97
CA ASP A 224 -10.57 -13.76 -25.78
C ASP A 224 -10.62 -14.90 -24.74
N LEU A 225 -9.55 -15.71 -24.61
CA LEU A 225 -9.36 -16.71 -23.55
C LEU A 225 -9.13 -16.08 -22.18
N TYR A 226 -8.40 -14.96 -22.09
CA TYR A 226 -8.26 -14.20 -20.85
C TYR A 226 -9.61 -13.63 -20.40
N ILE A 227 -10.38 -13.08 -21.34
CA ILE A 227 -11.74 -12.57 -21.10
C ILE A 227 -12.73 -13.72 -20.82
N HIS A 228 -12.57 -14.90 -21.43
CA HIS A 228 -13.40 -16.08 -21.12
C HIS A 228 -13.06 -16.75 -19.79
N GLN A 229 -11.79 -16.78 -19.37
CA GLN A 229 -11.41 -17.27 -18.04
C GLN A 229 -12.00 -16.41 -16.92
N GLU A 230 -12.11 -15.08 -17.12
CA GLU A 230 -12.76 -14.18 -16.17
C GLU A 230 -14.30 -14.26 -16.20
N ASN A 231 -14.91 -14.47 -17.37
CA ASN A 231 -16.36 -14.68 -17.50
C ASN A 231 -16.86 -16.01 -16.87
N ILE A 232 -15.99 -16.91 -16.44
CA ILE A 232 -16.34 -18.16 -15.74
C ILE A 232 -16.45 -17.96 -14.21
N MET A 233 -16.20 -16.76 -13.67
CA MET A 233 -16.28 -16.45 -12.23
C MET A 233 -17.67 -16.59 -11.57
N HIS A 234 -18.71 -17.04 -12.28
CA HIS A 234 -20.09 -16.99 -11.81
C HIS A 234 -20.51 -18.13 -10.86
N GLU A 235 -19.73 -19.18 -10.70
CA GLU A 235 -19.88 -20.06 -9.54
C GLU A 235 -18.79 -19.77 -8.51
N VAL A 236 -19.14 -18.94 -7.54
CA VAL A 236 -18.28 -18.60 -6.41
C VAL A 236 -18.26 -19.75 -5.40
N GLY A 237 -17.08 -20.33 -5.17
CA GLY A 237 -16.83 -21.25 -4.06
C GLY A 237 -16.46 -20.48 -2.80
N ARG A 238 -17.08 -20.82 -1.66
CA ARG A 238 -16.64 -20.36 -0.33
C ARG A 238 -15.66 -21.37 0.22
N ILE A 239 -14.45 -20.95 0.54
CA ILE A 239 -13.45 -21.77 1.22
C ILE A 239 -13.04 -21.10 2.53
N MET A 240 -12.64 -21.90 3.51
CA MET A 240 -11.96 -21.39 4.70
C MET A 240 -10.46 -21.34 4.41
N VAL A 241 -9.86 -20.16 4.58
CA VAL A 241 -8.42 -19.92 4.38
C VAL A 241 -7.76 -19.72 5.73
N TYR A 242 -6.79 -20.58 6.02
CA TYR A 242 -5.95 -20.44 7.20
C TYR A 242 -4.95 -19.30 7.03
N GLN A 243 -4.94 -18.36 7.97
CA GLN A 243 -4.14 -17.14 7.97
C GLN A 243 -2.73 -17.41 8.49
N LYS A 244 -1.99 -18.23 7.73
CA LYS A 244 -0.65 -18.73 8.07
C LYS A 244 0.38 -17.61 8.27
N GLU A 245 0.27 -16.51 7.53
CA GLU A 245 1.17 -15.37 7.65
C GLU A 245 0.99 -14.67 9.00
N ALA A 246 -0.25 -14.44 9.42
CA ALA A 246 -0.58 -13.87 10.72
C ALA A 246 -0.03 -14.73 11.87
N GLU A 247 -0.22 -16.05 11.83
CA GLU A 247 0.37 -16.99 12.81
C GLU A 247 1.89 -16.82 12.88
N GLN A 248 2.57 -16.82 11.73
CA GLN A 248 4.04 -16.81 11.70
C GLN A 248 4.63 -15.47 12.11
N ILE A 249 3.99 -14.36 11.76
CA ILE A 249 4.36 -13.02 12.21
C ILE A 249 4.27 -12.97 13.74
N VAL A 250 3.14 -13.37 14.32
CA VAL A 250 2.97 -13.38 15.78
C VAL A 250 3.99 -14.28 16.46
N GLN A 251 4.26 -15.47 15.92
CA GLN A 251 5.29 -16.38 16.46
C GLN A 251 6.68 -15.76 16.42
N PHE A 252 7.06 -15.09 15.32
CA PHE A 252 8.35 -14.41 15.22
C PHE A 252 8.48 -13.29 16.26
N PHE A 253 7.51 -12.37 16.33
CA PHE A 253 7.57 -11.28 17.31
C PHE A 253 7.59 -11.80 18.75
N LYS A 254 6.82 -12.85 19.05
CA LYS A 254 6.84 -13.51 20.37
C LYS A 254 8.21 -14.09 20.73
N SER A 255 8.96 -14.57 19.74
CA SER A 255 10.29 -15.13 19.96
C SER A 255 11.37 -14.08 20.26
N LEU A 256 11.12 -12.79 19.99
CA LEU A 256 12.09 -11.69 20.22
C LEU A 256 12.43 -11.48 21.70
N CYS A 257 11.51 -11.80 22.60
CA CYS A 257 11.71 -11.65 24.04
C CYS A 257 12.42 -12.85 24.69
N ARG A 258 13.03 -13.74 23.88
CA ARG A 258 13.68 -14.98 24.33
C ARG A 258 15.02 -15.16 23.62
N GLU A 259 15.95 -15.86 24.26
CA GLU A 259 17.22 -16.21 23.61
C GLU A 259 17.00 -17.20 22.46
N PRO A 260 17.76 -17.09 21.35
CA PRO A 260 18.87 -16.15 21.15
C PRO A 260 18.46 -14.76 20.62
N PHE A 261 17.19 -14.55 20.25
CA PHE A 261 16.76 -13.33 19.53
C PHE A 261 16.75 -12.09 20.40
N LEU A 262 16.65 -12.23 21.72
CA LEU A 262 16.79 -11.12 22.65
C LEU A 262 18.16 -10.43 22.50
N SER A 263 19.24 -11.21 22.33
CA SER A 263 20.57 -10.67 22.04
C SER A 263 20.64 -10.00 20.66
N ASP A 264 20.02 -10.59 19.64
CA ASP A 264 19.95 -10.01 18.29
C ASP A 264 19.21 -8.66 18.27
N LEU A 265 18.16 -8.52 19.08
CA LEU A 265 17.39 -7.29 19.22
C LEU A 265 18.24 -6.12 19.76
N SER A 266 19.21 -6.42 20.61
CA SER A 266 20.17 -5.41 21.11
C SER A 266 21.17 -4.95 20.04
N ASN A 267 21.48 -5.83 19.08
CA ASN A 267 22.44 -5.57 18.00
C ASN A 267 21.89 -4.67 16.88
N CYS A 268 20.56 -4.54 16.78
CA CYS A 268 19.82 -3.70 15.84
C CYS A 268 19.07 -2.55 16.54
N ARG A 269 19.61 -2.04 17.65
CA ARG A 269 19.09 -0.89 18.38
C ARG A 269 19.05 0.38 17.52
N GLU A 270 18.24 1.34 17.97
CA GLU A 270 18.20 2.69 17.39
C GLU A 270 19.58 3.36 17.38
N PRO A 271 19.97 4.03 16.28
CA PRO A 271 21.24 4.72 16.22
C PRO A 271 21.23 5.96 17.09
N SER A 272 22.25 6.11 17.93
CA SER A 272 22.44 7.26 18.82
C SER A 272 23.21 8.42 18.16
N GLY A 273 23.73 8.22 16.96
CA GLY A 273 24.48 9.23 16.21
C GLY A 273 24.72 8.85 14.75
N ARG A 274 25.30 9.79 13.99
CA ARG A 274 25.50 9.65 12.54
C ARG A 274 26.30 8.41 12.14
N GLN A 275 27.32 8.03 12.92
CA GLN A 275 28.13 6.85 12.60
C GLN A 275 27.31 5.56 12.68
N GLU A 276 26.56 5.35 13.76
CA GLU A 276 25.68 4.18 13.93
C GLU A 276 24.55 4.18 12.88
N PHE A 277 24.01 5.36 12.57
CA PHE A 277 23.01 5.53 11.51
C PHE A 277 23.56 5.06 10.16
N ASN A 278 24.77 5.49 9.79
CA ASN A 278 25.42 5.11 8.54
C ASN A 278 25.76 3.61 8.46
N MET A 279 25.84 2.90 9.60
CA MET A 279 26.00 1.44 9.61
C MET A 279 24.71 0.70 9.24
N GLY A 280 23.54 1.34 9.35
CA GLY A 280 22.27 0.80 8.89
C GLY A 280 21.71 -0.37 9.69
N TYR A 281 22.27 -0.70 10.86
CA TYR A 281 21.87 -1.90 11.63
C TYR A 281 20.40 -1.87 12.11
N PHE A 282 19.85 -0.68 12.34
CA PHE A 282 18.45 -0.51 12.70
C PHE A 282 17.48 -0.99 11.60
N LEU A 283 17.94 -1.14 10.35
CA LEU A 283 17.14 -1.70 9.25
C LEU A 283 16.94 -3.22 9.35
N GLU A 284 17.64 -3.89 10.26
CA GLU A 284 17.36 -5.29 10.67
C GLU A 284 16.59 -5.35 11.99
N SER A 285 15.97 -4.24 12.42
CA SER A 285 15.22 -4.17 13.67
C SER A 285 13.76 -4.52 13.46
N PRO A 286 13.14 -5.36 14.31
CA PRO A 286 11.70 -5.59 14.27
C PRO A 286 10.91 -4.31 14.57
N ARG A 287 11.54 -3.34 15.27
CA ARG A 287 11.00 -1.99 15.50
C ARG A 287 10.77 -1.25 14.18
N PHE A 288 11.79 -1.20 13.32
CA PHE A 288 11.68 -0.60 11.99
C PHE A 288 10.58 -1.28 11.17
N LEU A 289 10.52 -2.61 11.23
CA LEU A 289 9.53 -3.40 10.49
C LEU A 289 8.09 -3.10 10.91
N ILE A 290 7.78 -3.20 12.22
CA ILE A 290 6.41 -2.99 12.70
C ILE A 290 5.98 -1.52 12.63
N GLN A 291 6.88 -0.58 12.92
CA GLN A 291 6.58 0.86 12.80
C GLN A 291 6.27 1.24 11.36
N SER A 292 7.06 0.76 10.39
CA SER A 292 6.78 0.97 8.97
C SER A 292 5.44 0.38 8.55
N TYR A 293 5.09 -0.81 9.08
CA TYR A 293 3.84 -1.47 8.73
C TYR A 293 2.62 -0.76 9.31
N ILE A 294 2.70 -0.30 10.57
CA ILE A 294 1.64 0.51 11.20
C ILE A 294 1.40 1.79 10.40
N PHE A 295 2.48 2.44 9.94
CA PHE A 295 2.40 3.64 9.11
C PHE A 295 1.71 3.41 7.76
N GLU A 296 1.93 2.25 7.13
CA GLU A 296 1.24 1.88 5.88
C GLU A 296 -0.19 1.38 6.13
N TYR A 297 -0.51 0.87 7.32
CA TYR A 297 -1.81 0.27 7.63
C TYR A 297 -2.87 1.27 8.11
N ILE A 298 -2.47 2.20 8.98
CA ILE A 298 -3.37 3.18 9.62
C ILE A 298 -3.38 4.48 8.81
N ASP A 299 -4.55 4.85 8.29
CA ASP A 299 -4.71 5.96 7.34
C ASP A 299 -5.60 7.12 7.86
N SER A 300 -6.00 7.09 9.14
CA SER A 300 -6.83 8.13 9.75
C SER A 300 -6.34 8.51 11.15
N ILE A 301 -6.53 9.78 11.51
CA ILE A 301 -6.18 10.32 12.83
C ILE A 301 -6.93 9.56 13.92
N GLU A 302 -8.20 9.26 13.69
CA GLU A 302 -9.09 8.58 14.63
C GLU A 302 -8.59 7.18 14.94
N GLN A 303 -8.26 6.39 13.90
CA GLN A 303 -7.72 5.05 14.07
C GLN A 303 -6.34 5.09 14.72
N TYR A 304 -5.50 6.08 14.40
CA TYR A 304 -4.19 6.23 15.03
C TYR A 304 -4.32 6.58 16.52
N LYS A 305 -5.25 7.46 16.90
CA LYS A 305 -5.56 7.76 18.31
C LYS A 305 -6.07 6.53 19.06
N LEU A 306 -6.91 5.70 18.43
CA LEU A 306 -7.33 4.42 19.00
C LEU A 306 -6.14 3.45 19.17
N PHE A 307 -5.20 3.43 18.23
CA PHE A 307 -3.97 2.65 18.35
C PHE A 307 -3.10 3.11 19.54
N LEU A 308 -2.91 4.43 19.71
CA LEU A 308 -2.19 4.98 20.86
C LEU A 308 -2.86 4.58 22.18
N ASN A 309 -4.20 4.63 22.23
CA ASN A 309 -4.97 4.15 23.38
C ASN A 309 -4.70 2.67 23.66
N SER A 310 -4.73 1.83 22.63
CA SER A 310 -4.45 0.40 22.76
C SER A 310 -3.05 0.13 23.33
N VAL A 311 -2.04 0.88 22.88
CA VAL A 311 -0.67 0.77 23.40
C VAL A 311 -0.59 1.20 24.87
N HIS A 312 -1.19 2.33 25.24
CA HIS A 312 -1.20 2.81 26.62
C HIS A 312 -1.89 1.84 27.58
N VAL A 313 -3.12 1.41 27.24
CA VAL A 313 -3.89 0.44 28.05
C VAL A 313 -3.12 -0.87 28.20
N LEU A 314 -2.48 -1.35 27.14
CA LEU A 314 -1.72 -2.60 27.19
C LEU A 314 -0.48 -2.48 28.09
N LEU A 315 0.26 -1.37 28.00
CA LEU A 315 1.41 -1.08 28.88
C LEU A 315 0.99 -1.01 30.35
N ASP A 316 -0.12 -0.33 30.66
CA ASP A 316 -0.66 -0.26 32.03
C ASP A 316 -1.02 -1.65 32.55
N LYS A 317 -1.72 -2.46 31.75
CA LYS A 317 -2.07 -3.83 32.12
C LYS A 317 -0.85 -4.71 32.35
N LEU A 318 0.20 -4.54 31.55
CA LEU A 318 1.46 -5.27 31.71
C LEU A 318 2.18 -4.93 33.03
N LEU A 319 2.09 -3.70 33.54
CA LEU A 319 2.64 -3.35 34.86
C LEU A 319 2.01 -4.17 36.00
N TYR A 320 0.72 -4.49 35.89
CA TYR A 320 0.01 -5.34 36.86
C TYR A 320 0.26 -6.84 36.62
N TYR A 321 0.40 -7.24 35.35
CA TYR A 321 0.58 -8.63 34.95
C TYR A 321 1.94 -9.21 35.35
N ILE A 322 3.02 -8.43 35.25
CA ILE A 322 4.36 -8.88 35.68
C ILE A 322 4.41 -8.93 37.22
N LYS A 323 3.85 -10.01 37.78
CA LYS A 323 4.12 -10.44 39.15
C LYS A 323 5.56 -10.97 39.19
N ALA A 324 6.52 -10.12 39.58
CA ALA A 324 7.66 -10.43 40.47
C ALA A 324 9.07 -9.91 40.11
N SER A 325 9.35 -9.18 39.02
CA SER A 325 10.66 -8.50 38.88
C SER A 325 10.54 -6.97 38.83
N GLU A 326 11.23 -6.30 39.75
CA GLU A 326 11.41 -4.84 39.73
C GLU A 326 12.02 -4.35 38.41
N GLU A 327 12.91 -5.15 37.83
CA GLU A 327 13.54 -4.88 36.53
C GLU A 327 12.53 -4.84 35.37
N GLY A 328 11.57 -5.77 35.33
CA GLY A 328 10.53 -5.80 34.30
C GLY A 328 9.59 -4.59 34.40
N LYS A 329 9.20 -4.21 35.63
CA LYS A 329 8.40 -3.00 35.88
C LYS A 329 9.16 -1.73 35.50
N ALA A 330 10.44 -1.64 35.84
CA ALA A 330 11.30 -0.53 35.46
C ALA A 330 11.45 -0.42 33.93
N TRP A 331 11.57 -1.56 33.23
CA TRP A 331 11.63 -1.59 31.77
C TRP A 331 10.32 -1.10 31.14
N ILE A 332 9.16 -1.60 31.58
CA ILE A 332 7.86 -1.12 31.08
C ILE A 332 7.67 0.37 31.36
N THR A 333 7.99 0.83 32.57
CA THR A 333 7.90 2.26 32.94
C THR A 333 8.78 3.12 32.04
N ARG A 334 10.00 2.66 31.74
CA ARG A 334 10.90 3.33 30.79
C ARG A 334 10.29 3.39 29.39
N THR A 335 9.66 2.31 28.93
CA THR A 335 9.00 2.28 27.63
C THR A 335 7.78 3.19 27.59
N ILE A 336 6.98 3.28 28.67
CA ILE A 336 5.90 4.27 28.78
C ILE A 336 6.45 5.68 28.58
N ASN A 337 7.50 6.06 29.30
CA ASN A 337 8.14 7.38 29.18
C ASN A 337 8.82 7.59 27.82
N PHE A 338 9.20 6.51 27.14
CA PHE A 338 9.75 6.57 25.80
C PHE A 338 8.66 6.71 24.73
N CYS A 339 7.47 6.16 24.96
CA CYS A 339 6.30 6.27 24.09
C CYS A 339 5.54 7.59 24.28
N PHE A 340 5.42 8.03 25.52
CA PHE A 340 4.52 9.10 25.96
C PHE A 340 5.23 10.11 26.85
N ILE A 341 4.73 11.34 26.88
CA ILE A 341 5.24 12.43 27.72
C ILE A 341 4.08 13.25 28.28
N ASP A 342 4.19 13.69 29.52
CA ASP A 342 3.22 14.63 30.11
C ASP A 342 3.43 16.04 29.53
N VAL A 343 2.35 16.73 29.18
CA VAL A 343 2.37 18.10 28.65
C VAL A 343 3.07 19.06 29.60
N ASN A 344 2.95 18.85 30.91
CA ASN A 344 3.58 19.70 31.92
C ASN A 344 5.12 19.54 31.91
N ASP A 345 5.64 18.39 31.49
CA ASP A 345 7.08 18.13 31.40
C ASP A 345 7.72 18.77 30.14
N LEU A 346 6.92 19.23 29.16
CA LEU A 346 7.41 19.90 27.95
C LEU A 346 8.01 21.28 28.22
N TYR A 347 7.62 21.95 29.29
CA TYR A 347 8.06 23.31 29.61
C TYR A 347 9.54 23.41 30.03
N ILE A 348 10.26 22.29 30.15
CA ILE A 348 11.62 22.22 30.69
C ILE A 348 12.69 22.14 29.59
N ASP A 349 12.35 21.75 28.36
CA ASP A 349 13.29 21.63 27.25
C ASP A 349 12.64 22.14 25.95
N PRO A 350 13.17 23.20 25.29
CA PRO A 350 12.71 23.63 23.97
C PRO A 350 13.14 22.57 22.94
N LYS A 351 12.48 21.41 22.95
CA LYS A 351 12.66 20.36 21.98
C LYS A 351 12.48 20.97 20.59
N ARG A 352 13.50 20.82 19.74
CA ARG A 352 13.37 21.07 18.30
C ARG A 352 12.13 20.34 17.81
N ASN A 353 11.10 21.08 17.46
CA ASN A 353 9.89 20.51 16.91
C ASN A 353 10.17 20.12 15.45
N LEU A 354 10.80 18.96 15.27
CA LEU A 354 11.16 18.39 13.97
C LEU A 354 9.95 18.29 13.03
N VAL A 355 8.74 18.15 13.59
CA VAL A 355 7.49 18.18 12.84
C VAL A 355 7.29 19.55 12.19
N ILE A 356 7.47 20.66 12.93
CA ILE A 356 7.37 22.03 12.39
C ILE A 356 8.40 22.25 11.30
N ASP A 357 9.67 21.89 11.55
CA ASP A 357 10.75 22.08 10.57
C ASP A 357 10.47 21.29 9.28
N THR A 358 9.95 20.06 9.41
CA THR A 358 9.60 19.20 8.28
C THR A 358 8.36 19.72 7.54
N CYS A 359 7.35 20.22 8.26
CA CYS A 359 6.19 20.90 7.66
C CYS A 359 6.62 22.14 6.86
N ALA A 360 7.53 22.95 7.41
CA ALA A 360 8.04 24.13 6.73
C ALA A 360 8.86 23.78 5.48
N LEU A 361 9.63 22.68 5.52
CA LEU A 361 10.34 22.17 4.35
C LEU A 361 9.36 21.67 3.28
N LYS A 362 8.35 20.88 3.68
CA LYS A 362 7.33 20.34 2.78
C LYS A 362 6.55 21.47 2.09
N TYR A 363 6.11 22.47 2.85
CA TYR A 363 5.43 23.63 2.31
C TYR A 363 6.24 24.36 1.22
N LYS A 364 7.57 24.48 1.41
CA LYS A 364 8.44 25.05 0.37
C LYS A 364 8.55 24.17 -0.86
N ILE A 365 8.63 22.85 -0.69
CA ILE A 365 8.64 21.90 -1.82
C ILE A 365 7.33 21.99 -2.61
N ASP A 366 6.20 22.05 -1.91
CA ASP A 366 4.87 22.11 -2.53
C ASP A 366 4.62 23.42 -3.27
N ASN A 367 5.09 24.54 -2.75
CA ASN A 367 4.99 25.84 -3.42
C ASN A 367 5.82 25.92 -4.71
N GLU A 368 6.83 25.08 -4.86
CA GLU A 368 7.68 25.00 -6.06
C GLU A 368 7.26 23.83 -6.98
N ALA A 369 6.19 23.12 -6.63
CA ALA A 369 5.73 21.95 -7.36
C ALA A 369 5.08 22.34 -8.70
N ILE A 370 5.60 21.77 -9.79
CA ILE A 370 5.05 21.97 -11.14
C ILE A 370 3.97 20.92 -11.45
N LEU A 371 4.01 19.78 -10.75
CA LEU A 371 3.07 18.68 -10.86
C LEU A 371 2.47 18.39 -9.47
N PRO A 372 1.28 17.77 -9.40
CA PRO A 372 0.64 17.43 -8.11
C PRO A 372 1.45 16.41 -7.29
N PHE A 373 2.42 15.74 -7.91
CA PHE A 373 3.29 14.76 -7.29
C PHE A 373 4.76 15.17 -7.49
N THR A 374 5.47 15.46 -6.40
CA THR A 374 6.89 15.87 -6.46
C THR A 374 7.85 14.70 -6.36
N SER A 375 7.37 13.50 -6.01
CA SER A 375 8.14 12.26 -5.99
C SER A 375 7.24 11.07 -6.34
N ILE A 376 7.86 9.95 -6.75
CA ILE A 376 7.14 8.73 -7.13
C ILE A 376 6.34 8.16 -5.95
N GLU A 377 6.84 8.33 -4.72
CA GLU A 377 6.17 7.88 -3.49
C GLU A 377 4.91 8.69 -3.15
N MET A 378 4.68 9.84 -3.82
CA MET A 378 3.46 10.66 -3.67
C MET A 378 2.35 10.29 -4.65
N VAL A 379 2.63 9.46 -5.65
CA VAL A 379 1.64 9.07 -6.65
C VAL A 379 0.71 8.02 -6.02
N PRO A 380 -0.61 8.28 -5.94
CA PRO A 380 -1.57 7.29 -5.45
C PRO A 380 -1.38 5.95 -6.16
N SER A 381 -1.35 4.86 -5.40
CA SER A 381 -1.27 3.51 -5.96
C SER A 381 -2.58 2.80 -5.79
N TYR A 382 -2.83 1.81 -6.64
CA TYR A 382 -4.06 1.03 -6.59
C TYR A 382 -4.24 0.37 -5.21
N THR A 383 -5.48 0.11 -4.87
CA THR A 383 -5.89 -0.54 -3.64
C THR A 383 -7.07 -1.48 -3.90
N ARG A 384 -7.53 -2.16 -2.85
CA ARG A 384 -8.73 -2.99 -2.91
C ARG A 384 -9.96 -2.17 -2.54
N VAL A 385 -10.94 -2.15 -3.42
CA VAL A 385 -12.22 -1.45 -3.21
C VAL A 385 -13.39 -2.44 -3.30
N PRO A 386 -14.46 -2.26 -2.51
CA PRO A 386 -15.65 -3.11 -2.57
C PRO A 386 -16.48 -2.86 -3.83
N GLU A 387 -16.97 -3.93 -4.45
CA GLU A 387 -17.86 -3.93 -5.63
C GLU A 387 -19.25 -3.36 -5.31
N ASN A 388 -19.76 -3.63 -4.10
CA ASN A 388 -21.00 -3.04 -3.62
C ASN A 388 -20.72 -1.72 -2.90
N ILE A 389 -21.20 -0.64 -3.49
CA ILE A 389 -21.27 0.68 -2.87
C ILE A 389 -22.77 0.96 -2.60
N PRO A 390 -23.31 0.59 -1.43
CA PRO A 390 -24.70 0.92 -1.11
C PRO A 390 -24.84 2.44 -1.06
N LYS A 391 -25.88 2.97 -1.72
CA LYS A 391 -26.18 4.41 -1.70
C LYS A 391 -26.60 4.93 -0.33
N ASN A 392 -27.00 4.05 0.61
CA ASN A 392 -27.40 4.35 1.98
C ASN A 392 -27.35 3.06 2.83
N SER A 393 -26.40 2.90 3.75
CA SER A 393 -26.60 2.05 4.94
C SER A 393 -25.64 2.45 6.06
N GLU A 394 -26.17 2.66 7.25
CA GLU A 394 -25.43 2.83 8.51
C GLU A 394 -24.86 1.50 9.05
N ASP A 395 -25.02 0.39 8.31
CA ASP A 395 -24.43 -0.90 8.68
C ASP A 395 -22.98 -1.03 8.17
N PRO A 396 -22.03 -1.42 9.05
CA PRO A 396 -20.64 -1.61 8.68
C PRO A 396 -20.48 -2.82 7.74
N ILE A 397 -19.86 -2.55 6.60
CA ILE A 397 -19.55 -3.46 5.49
C ILE A 397 -19.09 -4.84 5.99
N GLN A 398 -19.92 -5.87 5.80
CA GLN A 398 -19.52 -7.29 5.88
C GLN A 398 -19.08 -7.88 4.51
N ASP A 399 -18.91 -7.06 3.50
CA ASP A 399 -18.71 -7.51 2.11
C ASP A 399 -17.22 -7.52 1.68
N GLU A 400 -16.34 -8.14 2.46
CA GLU A 400 -14.93 -8.42 2.06
C GLU A 400 -14.82 -9.32 0.82
N LEU A 401 -15.91 -9.99 0.51
CA LEU A 401 -16.05 -11.08 -0.44
C LEU A 401 -16.15 -10.60 -1.91
N LEU A 402 -16.46 -9.33 -2.14
CA LEU A 402 -16.61 -8.72 -3.47
C LEU A 402 -15.62 -7.54 -3.69
N GLN A 403 -14.40 -7.60 -3.16
CA GLN A 403 -13.41 -6.54 -3.40
C GLN A 403 -12.53 -6.82 -4.63
N TYR A 404 -12.24 -5.79 -5.43
CA TYR A 404 -11.35 -5.84 -6.59
C TYR A 404 -10.20 -4.82 -6.47
N SER A 405 -9.16 -5.01 -7.29
CA SER A 405 -7.99 -4.13 -7.32
C SER A 405 -8.19 -3.01 -8.36
N ASP A 406 -8.23 -1.75 -7.92
CA ASP A 406 -8.61 -0.61 -8.76
C ASP A 406 -7.46 -0.03 -9.61
N HIS A 407 -6.71 -0.90 -10.30
CA HIS A 407 -5.50 -0.53 -11.04
C HIS A 407 -5.75 0.54 -12.11
N VAL A 408 -6.72 0.30 -12.98
CA VAL A 408 -7.01 1.17 -14.14
C VAL A 408 -7.66 2.46 -13.67
N GLU A 409 -8.53 2.35 -12.67
CA GLU A 409 -9.18 3.45 -11.99
C GLU A 409 -8.12 4.37 -11.37
N THR A 410 -7.18 3.83 -10.60
CA THR A 410 -6.12 4.64 -9.97
C THR A 410 -5.20 5.29 -11.00
N MET A 411 -4.86 4.58 -12.08
CA MET A 411 -4.13 5.20 -13.19
C MET A 411 -4.89 6.42 -13.73
N LEU A 412 -6.20 6.29 -13.94
CA LEU A 412 -7.07 7.39 -14.41
C LEU A 412 -7.16 8.54 -13.39
N LEU A 413 -7.24 8.23 -12.09
CA LEU A 413 -7.21 9.23 -11.02
C LEU A 413 -5.94 10.07 -11.10
N ASN A 414 -4.79 9.41 -11.22
CA ASN A 414 -3.50 10.10 -11.24
C ASN A 414 -3.32 10.93 -12.51
N LEU A 415 -3.77 10.40 -13.66
CA LEU A 415 -3.78 11.12 -14.92
C LEU A 415 -4.61 12.40 -14.79
N LEU A 416 -5.86 12.29 -14.33
CA LEU A 416 -6.77 13.42 -14.24
C LEU A 416 -6.36 14.39 -13.13
N THR A 417 -5.71 13.92 -12.07
CA THR A 417 -5.08 14.80 -11.07
C THR A 417 -3.98 15.64 -11.70
N CYS A 418 -3.11 15.05 -12.54
CA CYS A 418 -2.10 15.83 -13.28
C CYS A 418 -2.73 16.87 -14.21
N LEU A 419 -3.83 16.53 -14.87
CA LEU A 419 -4.50 17.42 -15.83
C LEU A 419 -5.29 18.54 -15.17
N THR A 420 -5.84 18.31 -13.98
CA THR A 420 -6.64 19.30 -13.22
C THR A 420 -5.79 20.20 -12.34
N TYR A 421 -4.55 19.82 -12.05
CA TYR A 421 -3.67 20.53 -11.12
C TYR A 421 -3.22 21.89 -11.66
N ASN A 422 -3.39 22.93 -10.84
CA ASN A 422 -2.88 24.27 -11.07
C ASN A 422 -1.68 24.55 -10.15
N PRO A 423 -0.46 24.70 -10.68
CA PRO A 423 0.74 24.99 -9.89
C PRO A 423 0.75 26.41 -9.28
N GLU A 424 -0.05 27.35 -9.79
CA GLU A 424 -0.13 28.70 -9.21
C GLU A 424 -0.95 28.72 -7.92
N THR A 425 -1.93 27.83 -7.81
CA THR A 425 -2.82 27.74 -6.63
C THR A 425 -2.57 26.51 -5.78
N ASN A 426 -1.78 25.53 -6.25
CA ASN A 426 -1.60 24.21 -5.64
C ASN A 426 -2.91 23.43 -5.42
N LEU A 427 -3.86 23.59 -6.34
CA LEU A 427 -5.18 22.96 -6.26
C LEU A 427 -5.54 22.31 -7.60
N CYS A 428 -6.24 21.19 -7.53
CA CYS A 428 -6.93 20.58 -8.66
C CYS A 428 -8.28 21.26 -8.89
N SER A 429 -8.54 21.65 -10.13
CA SER A 429 -9.81 22.24 -10.55
C SER A 429 -10.20 21.75 -11.94
N THR A 430 -11.50 21.50 -12.13
CA THR A 430 -12.10 21.16 -13.42
C THR A 430 -12.74 22.36 -14.11
N GLU A 431 -12.66 23.58 -13.54
CA GLU A 431 -13.33 24.78 -14.08
C GLU A 431 -12.92 25.11 -15.52
N HIS A 432 -11.67 24.80 -15.88
CA HIS A 432 -11.14 25.02 -17.22
C HIS A 432 -11.44 23.87 -18.20
N MET A 433 -11.95 22.74 -17.72
CA MET A 433 -12.20 21.55 -18.52
C MET A 433 -13.62 21.58 -19.08
N HIS A 434 -13.78 22.22 -20.24
CA HIS A 434 -15.07 22.28 -20.93
C HIS A 434 -15.65 20.88 -21.17
N GLY A 435 -16.91 20.68 -20.79
CA GLY A 435 -17.66 19.44 -21.01
C GLY A 435 -17.34 18.30 -20.05
N ALA A 436 -16.65 18.57 -18.94
CA ALA A 436 -16.45 17.62 -17.85
C ALA A 436 -17.80 17.16 -17.24
N SER A 437 -17.92 15.87 -16.94
CA SER A 437 -19.13 15.31 -16.34
C SER A 437 -19.36 15.84 -14.91
N THR A 438 -20.63 15.87 -14.48
CA THR A 438 -21.00 16.32 -13.13
C THR A 438 -20.27 15.52 -12.04
N ALA A 439 -20.15 14.20 -12.20
CA ALA A 439 -19.46 13.34 -11.24
C ALA A 439 -17.97 13.67 -11.13
N LEU A 440 -17.31 14.00 -12.25
CA LEU A 440 -15.90 14.41 -12.26
C LEU A 440 -15.71 15.76 -11.55
N ILE A 441 -16.61 16.71 -11.81
CA ILE A 441 -16.61 18.04 -11.17
C ILE A 441 -16.82 17.90 -9.66
N GLU A 442 -17.84 17.15 -9.23
CA GLU A 442 -18.13 16.91 -7.81
C GLU A 442 -16.95 16.25 -7.09
N PHE A 443 -16.29 15.28 -7.74
CA PHE A 443 -15.11 14.63 -7.18
C PHE A 443 -13.96 15.60 -6.94
N PHE A 444 -13.55 16.39 -7.94
CA PHE A 444 -12.44 17.33 -7.78
C PHE A 444 -12.78 18.55 -6.93
N ASN A 445 -14.06 18.93 -6.81
CA ASN A 445 -14.49 19.91 -5.82
C ASN A 445 -14.34 19.39 -4.38
N LYS A 446 -14.60 18.10 -4.16
CA LYS A 446 -14.41 17.44 -2.86
C LYS A 446 -12.92 17.21 -2.54
N TYR A 447 -12.12 16.86 -3.56
CA TYR A 447 -10.72 16.49 -3.44
C TYR A 447 -9.79 17.47 -4.21
N SER A 448 -9.98 18.77 -4.00
CA SER A 448 -9.25 19.82 -4.71
C SER A 448 -7.80 19.98 -4.23
N VAL A 449 -7.51 19.66 -2.97
CA VAL A 449 -6.15 19.72 -2.43
C VAL A 449 -5.39 18.46 -2.85
N THR A 450 -4.18 18.64 -3.40
CA THR A 450 -3.30 17.52 -3.72
C THR A 450 -2.77 16.87 -2.45
N THR A 451 -2.99 15.57 -2.35
CA THR A 451 -2.63 14.76 -1.19
C THR A 451 -1.42 13.88 -1.52
N GLU A 452 -0.56 13.61 -0.54
CA GLU A 452 0.64 12.77 -0.75
C GLU A 452 0.33 11.27 -0.86
N SER A 453 -0.89 10.89 -0.53
CA SER A 453 -1.45 9.57 -0.72
C SER A 453 -2.96 9.69 -1.00
N ALA A 454 -3.60 8.62 -1.46
CA ALA A 454 -5.06 8.58 -1.55
C ALA A 454 -5.61 7.67 -0.46
N SER A 455 -6.57 8.19 0.32
CA SER A 455 -7.26 7.41 1.34
C SER A 455 -8.18 6.36 0.71
N GLN A 456 -8.52 5.32 1.49
CA GLN A 456 -9.52 4.33 1.06
C GLN A 456 -10.84 4.98 0.62
N THR A 457 -11.26 6.03 1.31
CA THR A 457 -12.47 6.80 0.95
C THR A 457 -12.31 7.51 -0.40
N LYS A 458 -11.14 8.10 -0.68
CA LYS A 458 -10.85 8.75 -1.97
C LYS A 458 -10.87 7.75 -3.12
N HIS A 459 -10.26 6.57 -2.94
CA HIS A 459 -10.33 5.47 -3.93
C HIS A 459 -11.76 5.01 -4.18
N ARG A 460 -12.54 4.77 -3.12
CA ARG A 460 -13.95 4.36 -3.24
C ARG A 460 -14.78 5.40 -3.97
N ASP A 461 -14.63 6.67 -3.63
CA ASP A 461 -15.36 7.76 -4.29
C ASP A 461 -14.92 7.93 -5.74
N TRP A 462 -13.64 7.74 -6.05
CA TRP A 462 -13.13 7.76 -7.41
C TRP A 462 -13.70 6.60 -8.25
N CYS A 463 -13.70 5.38 -7.71
CA CYS A 463 -14.25 4.21 -8.39
C CYS A 463 -15.76 4.39 -8.70
N LYS A 464 -16.51 5.17 -7.91
CA LYS A 464 -17.90 5.54 -8.24
C LYS A 464 -18.00 6.43 -9.49
N VAL A 465 -17.01 7.29 -9.73
CA VAL A 465 -16.99 8.19 -10.90
C VAL A 465 -16.80 7.40 -12.19
N VAL A 466 -15.98 6.34 -12.18
CA VAL A 466 -15.60 5.58 -13.38
C VAL A 466 -16.29 4.22 -13.52
N SER A 467 -17.14 3.84 -12.56
CA SER A 467 -17.98 2.64 -12.63
C SER A 467 -19.33 2.94 -13.29
N ARG A 468 -19.91 1.92 -13.92
CA ARG A 468 -21.27 1.94 -14.49
C ARG A 468 -21.52 3.09 -15.46
N LEU A 469 -20.48 3.49 -16.20
CA LEU A 469 -20.56 4.49 -17.25
C LEU A 469 -21.50 4.02 -18.38
N ASN A 470 -22.19 4.93 -19.05
CA ASN A 470 -23.27 4.57 -19.99
C ASN A 470 -22.73 4.09 -21.35
N ASN A 471 -21.50 4.46 -21.71
CA ASN A 471 -20.87 4.01 -22.95
C ASN A 471 -20.71 2.48 -22.98
N LEU A 472 -21.42 1.85 -23.92
CA LEU A 472 -21.43 0.39 -24.11
C LEU A 472 -20.08 -0.16 -24.59
N ASN A 473 -19.21 0.68 -25.14
CA ASN A 473 -17.88 0.27 -25.59
C ASN A 473 -16.86 0.19 -24.45
N ILE A 474 -17.20 0.71 -23.26
CA ILE A 474 -16.37 0.55 -22.07
C ILE A 474 -16.53 -0.88 -21.57
N LYS A 475 -15.39 -1.58 -21.50
CA LYS A 475 -15.27 -2.93 -20.99
C LYS A 475 -14.96 -2.91 -19.50
N TYR A 476 -15.68 -3.76 -18.78
CA TYR A 476 -15.46 -4.02 -17.36
C TYR A 476 -15.20 -5.51 -17.20
N VAL A 477 -14.34 -5.87 -16.25
CA VAL A 477 -14.05 -7.25 -15.87
C VAL A 477 -15.30 -7.90 -15.26
N ARG A 478 -16.10 -7.11 -14.54
CA ARG A 478 -17.29 -7.58 -13.82
C ARG A 478 -18.59 -7.17 -14.50
N GLU A 479 -19.59 -8.04 -14.44
CA GLU A 479 -20.96 -7.75 -14.89
C GLU A 479 -21.57 -6.52 -14.18
N SER A 480 -21.19 -6.28 -12.92
CA SER A 480 -21.62 -5.11 -12.14
C SER A 480 -21.09 -3.77 -12.67
N ARG A 481 -20.21 -3.80 -13.69
CA ARG A 481 -19.53 -2.66 -14.32
C ARG A 481 -18.75 -1.80 -13.32
N THR A 482 -18.00 -2.44 -12.42
CA THR A 482 -17.24 -1.77 -11.35
C THR A 482 -15.73 -1.76 -11.61
N GLU A 483 -15.17 -2.88 -12.04
CA GLU A 483 -13.73 -3.05 -12.33
C GLU A 483 -13.45 -2.86 -13.83
N LEU A 484 -12.66 -1.85 -14.19
CA LEU A 484 -12.32 -1.52 -15.57
C LEU A 484 -11.28 -2.50 -16.15
N CYS A 485 -11.51 -2.95 -17.39
CA CYS A 485 -10.47 -3.65 -18.13
C CYS A 485 -9.31 -2.71 -18.48
N GLY A 486 -8.09 -3.23 -18.47
CA GLY A 486 -6.91 -2.50 -18.93
C GLY A 486 -6.92 -2.20 -20.44
N GLY A 487 -5.98 -1.36 -20.86
CA GLY A 487 -5.69 -1.09 -22.27
C GLY A 487 -6.15 0.28 -22.75
N LEU A 488 -5.33 0.89 -23.61
CA LEU A 488 -5.47 2.27 -24.07
C LEU A 488 -6.86 2.56 -24.66
N LYS A 489 -7.40 1.65 -25.47
CA LYS A 489 -8.73 1.83 -26.07
C LYS A 489 -9.83 1.97 -25.02
N ASN A 490 -9.79 1.16 -23.95
CA ASN A 490 -10.77 1.24 -22.89
C ASN A 490 -10.62 2.54 -22.09
N THR A 491 -9.38 2.92 -21.76
CA THR A 491 -9.04 4.21 -21.13
C THR A 491 -9.59 5.39 -21.93
N LEU A 492 -9.45 5.37 -23.26
CA LEU A 492 -9.96 6.43 -24.13
C LEU A 492 -11.50 6.51 -24.10
N TYR A 493 -12.22 5.39 -24.09
CA TYR A 493 -13.67 5.43 -23.94
C TYR A 493 -14.14 5.94 -22.58
N VAL A 494 -13.39 5.67 -21.51
CA VAL A 494 -13.67 6.25 -20.20
C VAL A 494 -13.48 7.76 -20.25
N ILE A 495 -12.37 8.27 -20.82
CA ILE A 495 -12.15 9.71 -21.00
C ILE A 495 -13.26 10.33 -21.87
N TYR A 496 -13.65 9.66 -22.96
CA TYR A 496 -14.75 10.10 -23.83
C TYR A 496 -16.04 10.33 -23.03
N GLU A 497 -16.40 9.40 -22.14
CA GLU A 497 -17.61 9.52 -21.34
C GLU A 497 -17.49 10.64 -20.28
N LEU A 498 -16.32 10.74 -19.62
CA LEU A 498 -16.05 11.77 -18.62
C LEU A 498 -16.08 13.20 -19.22
N PHE A 499 -15.83 13.33 -20.52
CA PHE A 499 -15.89 14.61 -21.25
C PHE A 499 -16.92 14.58 -22.39
N SER A 500 -18.05 13.92 -22.17
CA SER A 500 -19.04 13.64 -23.22
C SER A 500 -19.64 14.89 -23.88
N GLU A 501 -19.54 16.07 -23.29
CA GLU A 501 -19.98 17.34 -23.91
C GLU A 501 -18.87 18.08 -24.68
N ASN A 502 -17.62 17.59 -24.64
CA ASN A 502 -16.48 18.20 -25.32
C ASN A 502 -16.32 17.63 -26.75
N ALA A 503 -16.77 18.39 -27.76
CA ALA A 503 -16.75 17.94 -29.15
C ALA A 503 -15.34 17.66 -29.69
N ASP A 504 -14.33 18.42 -29.27
CA ASP A 504 -12.95 18.26 -29.74
C ASP A 504 -12.36 16.95 -29.24
N ILE A 505 -12.52 16.65 -27.94
CA ILE A 505 -12.06 15.40 -27.34
C ILE A 505 -12.74 14.20 -27.99
N ARG A 506 -14.07 14.26 -28.20
CA ARG A 506 -14.80 13.17 -28.87
C ARG A 506 -14.28 12.90 -30.27
N ASN A 507 -14.10 13.95 -31.08
CA ASN A 507 -13.59 13.82 -32.44
C ASN A 507 -12.17 13.22 -32.47
N ILE A 508 -11.29 13.64 -31.56
CA ILE A 508 -9.92 13.11 -31.48
C ILE A 508 -9.96 11.62 -31.10
N ILE A 509 -10.76 11.24 -30.09
CA ILE A 509 -10.87 9.85 -29.64
C ILE A 509 -11.47 8.95 -30.73
N GLU A 510 -12.53 9.38 -31.40
CA GLU A 510 -13.12 8.64 -32.52
C GLU A 510 -12.12 8.43 -33.66
N ASN A 511 -11.30 9.45 -33.98
CA ASN A 511 -10.23 9.32 -34.96
C ASN A 511 -9.16 8.30 -34.54
N VAL A 512 -8.73 8.30 -33.28
CA VAL A 512 -7.76 7.31 -32.74
C VAL A 512 -8.30 5.89 -32.87
N ILE A 513 -9.57 5.71 -32.47
CA ILE A 513 -10.23 4.40 -32.51
C ILE A 513 -10.31 3.92 -33.97
N ASN A 514 -10.72 4.77 -34.90
CA ASN A 514 -10.84 4.43 -36.31
C ASN A 514 -9.47 4.14 -36.97
N LEU A 515 -8.41 4.83 -36.56
CA LEU A 515 -7.04 4.57 -37.03
C LEU A 515 -6.51 3.21 -36.57
N SER A 516 -6.92 2.71 -35.41
CA SER A 516 -6.53 1.37 -34.93
C SER A 516 -6.97 0.22 -35.85
N TYR A 517 -7.91 0.49 -36.76
CA TYR A 517 -8.46 -0.47 -37.73
C TYR A 517 -7.90 -0.33 -39.15
N ASN A 518 -7.09 0.70 -39.45
CA ASN A 518 -6.61 0.99 -40.81
C ASN A 518 -5.14 0.57 -41.04
N THR A 519 -4.85 0.09 -42.24
CA THR A 519 -3.59 -0.52 -42.67
C THR A 519 -2.46 0.51 -42.85
N GLY A 520 -1.54 0.56 -41.87
CA GLY A 520 -0.22 1.20 -41.96
C GLY A 520 0.84 0.31 -41.29
N THR A 521 2.13 0.63 -41.43
CA THR A 521 3.18 -0.12 -40.72
C THR A 521 2.98 0.02 -39.20
N GLU A 522 3.45 -0.94 -38.39
CA GLU A 522 3.29 -0.91 -36.93
C GLU A 522 3.84 0.38 -36.31
N THR A 523 4.99 0.85 -36.81
CA THR A 523 5.64 2.10 -36.37
C THR A 523 4.80 3.34 -36.65
N GLU A 524 4.27 3.48 -37.88
CA GLU A 524 3.42 4.63 -38.25
C GLU A 524 2.12 4.67 -37.43
N ARG A 525 1.55 3.51 -37.11
CA ARG A 525 0.37 3.40 -36.24
C ARG A 525 0.68 3.84 -34.81
N VAL A 526 1.79 3.38 -34.26
CA VAL A 526 2.25 3.77 -32.91
C VAL A 526 2.47 5.28 -32.82
N ASP A 527 3.15 5.88 -33.80
CA ASP A 527 3.44 7.32 -33.79
C ASP A 527 2.16 8.16 -33.94
N SER A 528 1.21 7.71 -34.77
CA SER A 528 -0.10 8.35 -34.91
C SER A 528 -0.91 8.30 -33.60
N ILE A 529 -0.91 7.15 -32.90
CA ILE A 529 -1.58 6.98 -31.61
C ILE A 529 -0.94 7.89 -30.55
N LYS A 530 0.40 7.97 -30.52
CA LYS A 530 1.15 8.86 -29.63
C LYS A 530 0.77 10.33 -29.82
N GLU A 531 0.75 10.79 -31.07
CA GLU A 531 0.41 12.18 -31.41
C GLU A 531 -1.04 12.51 -31.00
N LEU A 532 -1.99 11.62 -31.29
CA LEU A 532 -3.38 11.85 -30.92
C LEU A 532 -3.61 11.80 -29.41
N PHE A 533 -2.95 10.89 -28.70
CA PHE A 533 -2.99 10.87 -27.24
C PHE A 533 -2.42 12.17 -26.65
N LEU A 534 -1.31 12.67 -27.21
CA LEU A 534 -0.72 13.94 -26.84
C LEU A 534 -1.69 15.12 -27.04
N ASN A 535 -2.43 15.10 -28.15
CA ASN A 535 -3.44 16.12 -28.44
C ASN A 535 -4.60 16.09 -27.44
N ILE A 536 -5.06 14.90 -27.02
CA ILE A 536 -6.08 14.77 -25.96
C ILE A 536 -5.56 15.37 -24.65
N LEU A 537 -4.34 15.01 -24.23
CA LEU A 537 -3.76 15.53 -23.00
C LEU A 537 -3.56 17.05 -23.06
N THR A 538 -3.14 17.58 -24.21
CA THR A 538 -2.96 19.03 -24.40
C THR A 538 -4.30 19.77 -24.37
N CYS A 539 -5.34 19.21 -25.00
CA CYS A 539 -6.70 19.75 -24.96
C CYS A 539 -7.27 19.76 -23.54
N LEU A 540 -7.01 18.71 -22.76
CA LEU A 540 -7.45 18.63 -21.35
C LEU A 540 -6.64 19.54 -20.43
N ALA A 541 -5.34 19.71 -20.67
CA ALA A 541 -4.43 20.51 -19.85
C ALA A 541 -4.52 22.03 -20.11
N SER A 542 -5.44 22.49 -20.97
CA SER A 542 -5.54 23.82 -21.60
C SER A 542 -5.46 25.06 -20.68
N SER A 543 -5.26 24.92 -19.36
CA SER A 543 -5.09 26.04 -18.45
C SER A 543 -3.65 26.41 -18.08
N HIS A 544 -2.64 25.52 -18.11
CA HIS A 544 -1.30 25.87 -17.57
C HIS A 544 -0.12 25.38 -18.39
N LYS A 545 1.08 25.94 -18.12
CA LYS A 545 2.39 25.83 -18.81
C LYS A 545 2.96 24.39 -18.97
N ILE A 546 2.13 23.38 -19.20
CA ILE A 546 2.51 21.97 -19.34
C ILE A 546 2.71 21.68 -20.82
N SER A 547 3.96 21.70 -21.29
CA SER A 547 4.34 21.16 -22.59
C SER A 547 4.65 19.67 -22.46
N ILE A 548 3.92 18.82 -23.19
CA ILE A 548 4.18 17.38 -23.21
C ILE A 548 4.97 17.06 -24.49
N GLU A 549 6.20 16.54 -24.33
CA GLU A 549 7.06 16.20 -25.47
C GLU A 549 6.86 14.75 -25.95
N SER A 550 6.65 14.58 -27.26
CA SER A 550 6.45 13.28 -27.92
C SER A 550 7.64 12.31 -27.74
N SER A 551 8.86 12.84 -27.59
CA SER A 551 10.10 12.08 -27.34
C SER A 551 10.06 11.20 -26.08
N THR A 552 9.09 11.43 -25.19
CA THR A 552 8.95 10.69 -23.92
C THR A 552 8.00 9.48 -23.99
N LEU A 553 7.47 9.17 -25.17
CA LEU A 553 6.55 8.06 -25.43
C LEU A 553 7.31 6.85 -26.02
N GLU A 554 7.62 5.85 -25.19
CA GLU A 554 8.21 4.58 -25.63
C GLU A 554 7.12 3.53 -25.83
N TYR A 555 7.13 2.86 -26.98
CA TYR A 555 6.29 1.69 -27.24
C TYR A 555 7.02 0.45 -26.77
N LEU A 556 6.43 -0.27 -25.83
CA LEU A 556 6.94 -1.55 -25.33
C LEU A 556 6.16 -2.66 -26.05
N PRO A 557 6.77 -3.38 -27.00
CA PRO A 557 6.09 -4.46 -27.70
C PRO A 557 5.66 -5.56 -26.72
N GLY A 558 4.47 -6.12 -26.95
CA GLY A 558 3.74 -7.03 -26.05
C GLY A 558 4.41 -8.37 -25.75
N GLU A 559 5.59 -8.67 -26.32
CA GLU A 559 6.37 -9.87 -26.00
C GLU A 559 7.11 -9.78 -24.64
N SER A 560 6.95 -8.67 -23.91
CA SER A 560 7.61 -8.39 -22.63
C SER A 560 6.78 -8.73 -21.38
N TRP A 561 5.59 -9.31 -21.56
CA TRP A 561 4.70 -9.74 -20.48
C TRP A 561 4.33 -11.21 -20.62
N LEU A 562 5.29 -12.11 -20.41
CA LEU A 562 5.06 -13.54 -20.12
C LEU A 562 6.18 -14.09 -19.23
#